data_AF-A0A5C3F5H5-F1
#
_entry.id   AF-A0A5C3F5H5-F1
#
_cell.length_a   1.000
_cell.length_b   1.000
_cell.length_c   1.000
_cell.angle_alpha   90.00
_cell.angle_beta   90.00
_cell.angle_gamma   90.00
#
_symmetry.space_group_name_H-M   'P 1'
#
loop_
_entity.id
_entity.type
_entity.pdbx_description
1 polymer ?
#
loop_
_entity_poly.entity_id
_entity_poly.type
_entity_poly.pdbx_seq_one_letter_code
_entity_poly.pdbx_strand_id
1 'polypeptide(L)'
;MALHTVQPPPGAQHREVPTPLLFLSAPKWTSEPACKQLYANYVSASSSRGYQSLLLDLDPEVDLASIRDSSALLELFEQEAVSTLRSAQGGSPFPPVLVAKGLAAIIAQAYVSSHPLSALQLVDPPLNNALLAKQHPHLLPSPLDEFKFHTQFPLRVVWSQQELQRHKDQGIPWYEIHRIEHLREEEADESLDRFVFADEDHAVSDTLTWLEDEVGVTGESVPASVQSDASALIASDNVDLFDDIQDVGDHDDHLDEASSESDQLETQEEPIDPSDGDAAATTSRASRAAPKTLPAWFNEGSYVLQPHSRKYPLTLDERHLTESFIRGSGPGGQAINKLSTNVQLVHVPTSTRVTCQETRSRLRNRELARRRMSRILEDLVRQQVGGSSRIEREVETQRKRKANKKKKQGKRRREREREKAEAGTGAGAGPAQHQAD
;
A
#
# COMPACT_ATOMS: atom_id res chain seq x y z
N MET A 1 3.51 32.95 -18.44
CA MET A 1 2.18 32.47 -18.01
C MET A 1 2.19 30.95 -18.08
N ALA A 2 1.95 30.29 -16.95
CA ALA A 2 1.54 28.89 -16.95
C ALA A 2 0.37 28.67 -17.91
N LEU A 3 0.48 27.65 -18.75
CA LEU A 3 -0.60 27.22 -19.63
C LEU A 3 -1.32 26.07 -18.93
N HIS A 4 -2.64 26.22 -18.77
CA HIS A 4 -3.48 25.10 -18.34
C HIS A 4 -4.41 24.67 -19.46
N THR A 5 -4.60 23.37 -19.57
CA THR A 5 -5.63 22.78 -20.43
C THR A 5 -6.47 21.84 -19.58
N VAL A 6 -7.77 22.12 -19.51
CA VAL A 6 -8.76 21.20 -18.96
C VAL A 6 -9.27 20.32 -20.10
N GLN A 7 -9.11 19.01 -19.98
CA GLN A 7 -9.70 18.05 -20.91
C GLN A 7 -10.87 17.33 -20.23
N PRO A 8 -12.12 17.64 -20.60
CA PRO A 8 -13.29 16.97 -20.06
C PRO A 8 -13.41 15.54 -20.63
N PRO A 9 -14.10 14.62 -19.94
CA PRO A 9 -14.42 13.32 -20.50
C PRO A 9 -15.31 13.47 -21.76
N PRO A 10 -15.23 12.53 -22.72
CA PRO A 10 -16.12 12.53 -23.88
C PRO A 10 -17.60 12.42 -23.43
N GLY A 11 -18.45 13.32 -23.93
CA GLY A 11 -19.69 13.74 -23.27
C GLY A 11 -20.75 12.67 -22.94
N ALA A 12 -21.53 12.96 -21.90
CA ALA A 12 -22.84 12.46 -21.41
C ALA A 12 -23.19 10.95 -21.42
N GLN A 13 -22.53 10.09 -22.18
CA GLN A 13 -22.84 8.66 -22.30
C GLN A 13 -21.83 7.73 -21.61
N HIS A 14 -20.78 8.28 -20.99
CA HIS A 14 -19.76 7.52 -20.27
C HIS A 14 -19.69 7.91 -18.79
N ARG A 15 -19.38 6.92 -17.94
CA ARG A 15 -19.08 7.04 -16.50
C ARG A 15 -18.23 8.28 -16.25
N GLU A 16 -18.60 9.12 -15.28
CA GLU A 16 -17.81 10.27 -14.86
C GLU A 16 -17.15 9.98 -13.51
N VAL A 17 -15.83 10.19 -13.41
CA VAL A 17 -15.09 10.05 -12.16
C VAL A 17 -14.90 11.44 -11.55
N PRO A 18 -15.38 11.69 -10.32
CA PRO A 18 -15.40 13.05 -9.80
C PRO A 18 -14.03 13.54 -9.29
N THR A 19 -13.06 12.62 -9.11
CA THR A 19 -11.69 12.99 -8.77
C THR A 19 -10.90 13.27 -10.05
N PRO A 20 -10.42 14.51 -10.27
CA PRO A 20 -9.65 14.85 -11.46
C PRO A 20 -8.22 14.31 -11.39
N LEU A 21 -7.65 13.99 -12.56
CA LEU A 21 -6.23 13.68 -12.70
C LEU A 21 -5.47 14.96 -13.03
N LEU A 22 -4.51 15.29 -12.19
CA LEU A 22 -3.61 16.42 -12.36
C LEU A 22 -2.27 15.92 -12.89
N PHE A 23 -1.85 16.50 -14.01
CA PHE A 23 -0.55 16.29 -14.61
C PHE A 23 0.20 17.61 -14.62
N LEU A 24 1.48 17.57 -14.25
CA LEU A 24 2.32 18.76 -14.19
C LEU A 24 3.60 18.57 -14.99
N SER A 25 4.06 19.66 -15.60
CA SER A 25 5.36 19.80 -16.25
C SER A 25 5.89 21.21 -15.98
N ALA A 26 7.19 21.42 -16.09
CA ALA A 26 7.81 22.74 -16.00
C ALA A 26 8.83 22.92 -17.14
N PRO A 27 8.37 23.06 -18.40
CA PRO A 27 9.21 22.91 -19.59
C PRO A 27 10.44 23.82 -19.62
N LYS A 28 10.30 25.09 -19.19
CA LYS A 28 11.46 26.02 -19.18
C LYS A 28 12.49 25.67 -18.12
N TRP A 29 12.06 25.08 -17.01
CA TRP A 29 12.94 24.75 -15.89
C TRP A 29 13.61 23.40 -16.10
N THR A 30 12.85 22.37 -16.47
CA THR A 30 13.37 20.99 -16.59
C THR A 30 13.90 20.66 -17.98
N SER A 31 13.64 21.50 -18.99
CA SER A 31 13.87 21.19 -20.41
C SER A 31 13.10 19.96 -20.90
N GLU A 32 12.02 19.56 -20.20
CA GLU A 32 11.13 18.48 -20.60
C GLU A 32 9.97 18.99 -21.48
N PRO A 33 9.28 18.11 -22.23
CA PRO A 33 8.11 18.50 -23.01
C PRO A 33 6.95 19.01 -22.15
N ALA A 34 6.09 19.82 -22.76
CA ALA A 34 4.81 20.24 -22.17
C ALA A 34 3.87 19.05 -21.93
N CYS A 35 2.92 19.20 -21.01
CA CYS A 35 2.03 18.16 -20.53
C CYS A 35 1.27 17.46 -21.65
N LYS A 36 0.80 18.20 -22.67
CA LYS A 36 0.08 17.63 -23.82
C LYS A 36 0.89 16.56 -24.56
N GLN A 37 2.20 16.72 -24.64
CA GLN A 37 3.09 15.76 -25.27
C GLN A 37 3.53 14.69 -24.28
N LEU A 38 3.93 15.11 -23.07
CA LEU A 38 4.49 14.23 -22.03
C LEU A 38 3.49 13.21 -21.47
N TYR A 39 2.20 13.56 -21.45
CA TYR A 39 1.12 12.74 -20.88
C TYR A 39 0.05 12.36 -21.91
N ALA A 40 0.36 12.38 -23.22
CA ALA A 40 -0.61 12.09 -24.27
C ALA A 40 -1.33 10.73 -24.06
N ASN A 41 -0.57 9.68 -23.73
CA ASN A 41 -1.13 8.34 -23.50
C ASN A 41 -1.99 8.30 -22.22
N TYR A 42 -1.53 8.97 -21.15
CA TYR A 42 -2.30 9.10 -19.90
C TYR A 42 -3.65 9.76 -20.15
N VAL A 43 -3.63 10.88 -20.87
CA VAL A 43 -4.82 11.68 -21.18
C VAL A 43 -5.79 10.92 -22.08
N SER A 44 -5.29 10.23 -23.10
CA SER A 44 -6.12 9.39 -23.98
C SER A 44 -6.80 8.26 -23.20
N ALA A 45 -6.03 7.53 -22.39
CA ALA A 45 -6.55 6.41 -21.61
C ALA A 45 -7.49 6.85 -20.49
N SER A 46 -7.17 7.93 -19.77
CA SER A 46 -7.98 8.45 -18.66
C SER A 46 -9.34 8.98 -19.16
N SER A 47 -9.34 9.65 -20.32
CA SER A 47 -10.56 10.14 -20.97
C SER A 47 -11.50 8.99 -21.31
N SER A 48 -10.98 7.86 -21.81
CA SER A 48 -11.77 6.66 -22.11
C SER A 48 -12.41 6.02 -20.86
N ARG A 49 -11.83 6.26 -19.68
CA ARG A 49 -12.33 5.76 -18.37
C ARG A 49 -13.14 6.80 -17.59
N GLY A 50 -13.41 7.99 -18.17
CA GLY A 50 -14.29 8.97 -17.55
C GLY A 50 -13.62 9.99 -16.64
N TYR A 51 -12.29 10.07 -16.64
CA TYR A 51 -11.56 11.04 -15.83
C TYR A 51 -11.46 12.40 -16.52
N GLN A 52 -11.64 13.46 -15.73
CA GLN A 52 -11.20 14.80 -16.13
C GLN A 52 -9.69 14.89 -15.97
N SER A 53 -8.99 15.39 -17.00
CA SER A 53 -7.55 15.62 -16.95
C SER A 53 -7.24 17.12 -16.89
N LEU A 54 -6.47 17.52 -15.88
CA LEU A 54 -5.94 18.87 -15.67
C LEU A 54 -4.46 18.85 -16.05
N LEU A 55 -4.10 19.57 -17.10
CA LEU A 55 -2.71 19.68 -17.58
C LEU A 55 -2.16 21.04 -17.17
N LEU A 56 -1.09 21.06 -16.38
CA LEU A 56 -0.44 22.26 -15.87
C LEU A 56 1.01 22.34 -16.36
N ASP A 57 1.27 23.26 -17.28
CA ASP A 57 2.62 23.64 -17.70
C ASP A 57 3.04 24.87 -16.87
N LEU A 58 3.88 24.64 -15.86
CA LEU A 58 4.35 25.66 -14.91
C LEU A 58 5.59 26.35 -15.47
N ASP A 59 5.44 27.62 -15.81
CA ASP A 59 6.48 28.44 -16.44
C ASP A 59 6.38 29.86 -15.86
N PRO A 60 6.87 30.07 -14.63
CA PRO A 60 6.71 31.31 -13.91
C PRO A 60 7.43 32.44 -14.66
N GLU A 61 6.88 33.65 -14.62
CA GLU A 61 7.41 34.79 -15.37
C GLU A 61 8.64 35.43 -14.73
N VAL A 62 9.08 34.88 -13.60
CA VAL A 62 10.27 35.30 -12.87
C VAL A 62 11.51 34.69 -13.52
N ASP A 63 12.61 35.45 -13.54
CA ASP A 63 13.91 34.91 -13.93
C ASP A 63 14.38 33.88 -12.88
N LEU A 64 14.18 32.61 -13.18
CA LEU A 64 14.54 31.49 -12.31
C LEU A 64 16.03 31.48 -11.94
N ALA A 65 16.91 31.99 -12.81
CA ALA A 65 18.35 32.05 -12.55
C ALA A 65 18.72 33.05 -11.43
N SER A 66 17.83 34.00 -11.13
CA SER A 66 18.02 34.96 -10.04
C SER A 66 17.78 34.35 -8.66
N ILE A 67 17.04 33.24 -8.59
CA ILE A 67 16.68 32.57 -7.34
C ILE A 67 17.81 31.64 -6.93
N ARG A 68 18.48 31.96 -5.82
CA ARG A 68 19.62 31.16 -5.30
C ARG A 68 19.23 30.17 -4.21
N ASP A 69 17.97 30.18 -3.81
CA ASP A 69 17.44 29.28 -2.80
C ASP A 69 16.45 28.30 -3.42
N SER A 70 16.74 27.00 -3.32
CA SER A 70 15.94 25.92 -3.85
C SER A 70 14.56 25.84 -3.21
N SER A 71 14.44 26.14 -1.92
CA SER A 71 13.13 26.16 -1.24
C SER A 71 12.25 27.28 -1.78
N ALA A 72 12.76 28.51 -1.84
CA ALA A 72 12.05 29.64 -2.45
C ALA A 72 11.69 29.39 -3.93
N LEU A 73 12.55 28.70 -4.68
CA LEU A 73 12.28 28.32 -6.07
C LEU A 73 11.09 27.36 -6.17
N LEU A 74 11.00 26.35 -5.30
CA LEU A 74 9.89 25.40 -5.28
C LEU A 74 8.59 26.02 -4.76
N GLU A 75 8.66 26.91 -3.77
CA GLU A 75 7.50 27.67 -3.29
C GLU A 75 6.87 28.49 -4.43
N LEU A 76 7.69 29.02 -5.34
CA LEU A 76 7.21 29.78 -6.49
C LEU A 76 6.50 28.88 -7.52
N PHE A 77 7.01 27.68 -7.78
CA PHE A 77 6.30 26.68 -8.60
C PHE A 77 4.99 26.23 -7.95
N GLU A 78 4.99 26.04 -6.64
CA GLU A 78 3.82 25.69 -5.85
C GLU A 78 2.74 26.78 -5.94
N GLN A 79 3.11 28.05 -5.75
CA GLN A 79 2.20 29.19 -5.89
C GLN A 79 1.59 29.28 -7.28
N GLU A 80 2.39 29.06 -8.33
CA GLU A 80 1.89 29.04 -9.70
C GLU A 80 0.95 27.86 -9.94
N ALA A 81 1.27 26.66 -9.42
CA ALA A 81 0.40 25.49 -9.52
C ALA A 81 -0.95 25.73 -8.84
N VAL A 82 -0.97 26.32 -7.63
CA VAL A 82 -2.20 26.64 -6.89
C VAL A 82 -3.01 27.72 -7.62
N SER A 83 -2.36 28.76 -8.11
CA SER A 83 -3.02 29.82 -8.90
C SER A 83 -3.69 29.24 -10.13
N THR A 84 -2.95 28.40 -10.87
CA THR A 84 -3.41 27.77 -12.10
C THR A 84 -4.53 26.76 -11.84
N LEU A 85 -4.43 25.95 -10.78
CA LEU A 85 -5.47 25.02 -10.37
C LEU A 85 -6.76 25.74 -9.96
N ARG A 86 -6.68 26.86 -9.23
CA ARG A 86 -7.87 27.64 -8.88
C ARG A 86 -8.60 28.17 -10.12
N SER A 87 -7.87 28.52 -11.18
CA SER A 87 -8.49 28.91 -12.46
C SER A 87 -9.03 27.74 -13.26
N ALA A 88 -8.45 26.54 -13.12
CA ALA A 88 -8.76 25.36 -13.93
C ALA A 88 -9.82 24.42 -13.29
N GLN A 89 -9.93 24.39 -11.96
CA GLN A 89 -10.91 23.59 -11.25
C GLN A 89 -12.30 24.23 -11.37
N GLY A 90 -13.03 23.84 -12.41
CA GLY A 90 -14.45 24.15 -12.60
C GLY A 90 -15.38 23.49 -11.57
N GLY A 91 -15.03 23.52 -10.28
CA GLY A 91 -15.93 23.11 -9.19
C GLY A 91 -15.87 21.63 -8.76
N SER A 92 -14.81 20.86 -9.04
CA SER A 92 -14.68 19.54 -8.40
C SER A 92 -14.40 19.70 -6.90
N PRO A 93 -15.24 19.16 -6.00
CA PRO A 93 -15.02 19.26 -4.56
C PRO A 93 -13.96 18.26 -4.05
N PHE A 94 -13.38 17.44 -4.93
CA PHE A 94 -12.47 16.37 -4.56
C PHE A 94 -11.00 16.74 -4.85
N PRO A 95 -10.08 16.52 -3.89
CA PRO A 95 -8.65 16.72 -4.11
C PRO A 95 -8.16 15.88 -5.32
N PRO A 96 -7.35 16.44 -6.23
CA PRO A 96 -6.90 15.72 -7.40
C PRO A 96 -5.99 14.53 -7.05
N VAL A 97 -5.83 13.63 -8.01
CA VAL A 97 -4.71 12.70 -8.07
C VAL A 97 -3.61 13.34 -8.88
N LEU A 98 -2.39 13.41 -8.35
CA LEU A 98 -1.25 14.00 -9.06
C LEU A 98 -0.37 12.92 -9.68
N VAL A 99 -0.05 13.06 -10.96
CA VAL A 99 0.94 12.24 -11.66
C VAL A 99 2.05 13.16 -12.17
N ALA A 100 3.28 12.90 -11.75
CA ALA A 100 4.46 13.66 -12.14
C ALA A 100 5.58 12.75 -12.64
N LYS A 101 6.17 13.14 -13.78
CA LYS A 101 7.29 12.45 -14.43
C LYS A 101 8.59 13.20 -14.22
N GLY A 102 9.71 12.48 -14.14
CA GLY A 102 11.05 13.05 -14.23
C GLY A 102 11.32 14.13 -13.18
N LEU A 103 11.98 15.21 -13.61
CA LEU A 103 12.41 16.30 -12.72
C LEU A 103 11.22 17.05 -12.10
N ALA A 104 10.10 17.10 -12.80
CA ALA A 104 8.86 17.72 -12.32
C ALA A 104 8.29 17.03 -11.07
N ALA A 105 8.72 15.78 -10.78
CA ALA A 105 8.38 15.08 -9.53
C ALA A 105 8.69 15.90 -8.27
N ILE A 106 9.73 16.73 -8.27
CA ILE A 106 10.10 17.54 -7.10
C ILE A 106 9.04 18.59 -6.79
N ILE A 107 8.46 19.21 -7.82
CA ILE A 107 7.36 20.15 -7.68
C ILE A 107 6.15 19.43 -7.09
N ALA A 108 5.88 18.19 -7.53
CA ALA A 108 4.79 17.39 -7.00
C ALA A 108 4.97 17.06 -5.50
N GLN A 109 6.21 16.77 -5.09
CA GLN A 109 6.55 16.49 -3.70
C GLN A 109 6.45 17.75 -2.81
N ALA A 110 6.85 18.91 -3.33
CA ALA A 110 6.63 20.19 -2.66
C ALA A 110 5.13 20.48 -2.52
N TYR A 111 4.38 20.33 -3.62
CA TYR A 111 2.94 20.58 -3.65
C TYR A 111 2.17 19.73 -2.62
N VAL A 112 2.40 18.41 -2.57
CA VAL A 112 1.68 17.51 -1.65
C VAL A 112 2.00 17.77 -0.17
N SER A 113 3.12 18.43 0.11
CA SER A 113 3.51 18.78 1.49
C SER A 113 2.63 19.88 2.08
N SER A 114 2.06 20.73 1.23
CA SER A 114 1.26 21.90 1.63
C SER A 114 -0.20 21.83 1.17
N HIS A 115 -0.52 20.94 0.22
CA HIS A 115 -1.82 20.89 -0.44
C HIS A 115 -2.42 19.49 -0.46
N PRO A 116 -3.76 19.37 -0.27
CA PRO A 116 -4.41 18.07 -0.23
C PRO A 116 -4.39 17.41 -1.62
N LEU A 117 -3.96 16.16 -1.66
CA LEU A 117 -4.10 15.24 -2.78
C LEU A 117 -4.84 13.97 -2.35
N SER A 118 -5.59 13.38 -3.28
CA SER A 118 -6.18 12.05 -3.08
C SER A 118 -5.11 10.97 -3.13
N ALA A 119 -4.22 11.06 -4.14
CA ALA A 119 -3.08 10.19 -4.32
C ALA A 119 -1.96 10.91 -5.13
N LEU A 120 -0.73 10.39 -5.05
CA LEU A 120 0.42 10.86 -5.82
C LEU A 120 1.10 9.67 -6.51
N GLN A 121 1.36 9.79 -7.80
CA GLN A 121 2.22 8.90 -8.55
C GLN A 121 3.44 9.65 -9.07
N LEU A 122 4.63 9.12 -8.76
CA LEU A 122 5.90 9.59 -9.30
C LEU A 122 6.40 8.58 -10.32
N VAL A 123 6.75 9.06 -11.51
CA VAL A 123 7.26 8.23 -12.61
C VAL A 123 8.69 8.67 -12.92
N ASP A 124 9.66 7.76 -12.77
CA ASP A 124 11.09 8.05 -12.93
C ASP A 124 11.55 9.33 -12.17
N PRO A 125 11.23 9.49 -10.86
CA PRO A 125 11.63 10.67 -10.13
C PRO A 125 13.15 10.72 -9.91
N PRO A 126 13.72 11.89 -9.55
CA PRO A 126 15.10 11.96 -9.06
C PRO A 126 15.30 11.07 -7.84
N LEU A 127 16.44 10.39 -7.75
CA LEU A 127 16.76 9.47 -6.66
C LEU A 127 16.73 10.15 -5.28
N ASN A 128 17.35 11.33 -5.20
CA ASN A 128 17.36 12.20 -4.03
C ASN A 128 17.83 13.61 -4.45
N ASN A 129 17.47 14.61 -3.65
CA ASN A 129 17.75 16.02 -3.87
C ASN A 129 19.26 16.28 -3.85
N ALA A 130 20.03 15.57 -3.02
CA ALA A 130 21.48 15.74 -2.94
C ALA A 130 22.23 15.32 -4.21
N LEU A 131 21.83 14.19 -4.82
CA LEU A 131 22.37 13.73 -6.10
C LEU A 131 21.92 14.64 -7.23
N LEU A 132 20.66 15.06 -7.22
CA LEU A 132 20.15 15.97 -8.23
C LEU A 132 20.89 17.31 -8.21
N ALA A 133 21.08 17.92 -7.04
CA ALA A 133 21.83 19.17 -6.91
C ALA A 133 23.28 19.05 -7.41
N LYS A 134 23.90 17.87 -7.28
CA LYS A 134 25.23 17.61 -7.83
C LYS A 134 25.24 17.47 -9.36
N GLN A 135 24.24 16.79 -9.92
CA GLN A 135 24.14 16.54 -11.36
C GLN A 135 23.63 17.76 -12.13
N HIS A 136 22.71 18.51 -11.52
CA HIS A 136 22.02 19.66 -12.09
C HIS A 136 22.00 20.85 -11.10
N PRO A 137 23.16 21.50 -10.85
CA PRO A 137 23.25 22.60 -9.86
C PRO A 137 22.36 23.82 -10.17
N HIS A 138 21.99 23.99 -11.44
CA HIS A 138 21.09 25.08 -11.87
C HIS A 138 19.63 24.80 -11.53
N LEU A 139 19.24 23.54 -11.32
CA LEU A 139 17.87 23.18 -10.93
C LEU A 139 17.67 23.34 -9.43
N LEU A 140 18.68 22.99 -8.63
CA LEU A 140 18.69 23.15 -7.17
C LEU A 140 19.92 23.96 -6.72
N PRO A 141 19.83 25.30 -6.68
CA PRO A 141 20.95 26.18 -6.36
C PRO A 141 21.44 26.10 -4.90
N SER A 142 20.57 25.70 -3.96
CA SER A 142 20.89 25.45 -2.56
C SER A 142 20.52 24.02 -2.13
N PRO A 143 21.11 23.47 -1.05
CA PRO A 143 20.70 22.17 -0.51
C PRO A 143 19.21 22.17 -0.14
N LEU A 144 18.51 21.13 -0.57
CA LEU A 144 17.09 20.93 -0.29
C LEU A 144 16.90 19.65 0.50
N ASP A 145 16.17 19.73 1.60
CA ASP A 145 15.82 18.56 2.42
C ASP A 145 14.92 17.58 1.65
N GLU A 146 15.00 16.32 2.02
CA GLU A 146 14.19 15.26 1.43
C GLU A 146 12.75 15.35 1.93
N PHE A 147 11.81 15.17 1.01
CA PHE A 147 10.40 15.18 1.33
C PHE A 147 10.03 13.96 2.18
N LYS A 148 9.32 14.22 3.28
CA LYS A 148 8.82 13.19 4.20
C LYS A 148 7.36 12.93 3.90
N PHE A 149 7.05 11.74 3.42
CA PHE A 149 5.68 11.34 3.14
C PHE A 149 5.06 10.65 4.35
N HIS A 150 3.77 10.86 4.54
CA HIS A 150 3.01 10.09 5.52
C HIS A 150 2.87 8.64 5.03
N THR A 151 3.18 7.66 5.88
CA THR A 151 3.23 6.22 5.51
C THR A 151 1.92 5.68 4.93
N GLN A 152 0.80 6.21 5.41
CA GLN A 152 -0.56 5.86 4.98
C GLN A 152 -1.08 6.69 3.80
N PHE A 153 -0.32 7.67 3.30
CA PHE A 153 -0.70 8.44 2.12
C PHE A 153 -0.60 7.56 0.86
N PRO A 154 -1.60 7.54 -0.04
CA PRO A 154 -1.53 6.81 -1.31
C PRO A 154 -0.48 7.41 -2.23
N LEU A 155 0.75 6.93 -2.07
CA LEU A 155 1.92 7.29 -2.87
C LEU A 155 2.47 6.04 -3.56
N ARG A 156 2.79 6.19 -4.84
CA ARG A 156 3.38 5.15 -5.66
C ARG A 156 4.55 5.72 -6.48
N VAL A 157 5.72 5.09 -6.41
CA VAL A 157 6.80 5.34 -7.37
C VAL A 157 6.83 4.24 -8.41
N VAL A 158 7.02 4.64 -9.66
CA VAL A 158 7.06 3.75 -10.80
C VAL A 158 8.31 4.04 -11.62
N TRP A 159 9.00 2.99 -12.04
CA TRP A 159 10.24 3.10 -12.82
C TRP A 159 10.11 2.46 -14.20
N SER A 160 10.58 3.15 -15.23
CA SER A 160 10.74 2.59 -16.57
C SER A 160 11.94 1.66 -16.62
N GLN A 161 11.87 0.60 -17.43
CA GLN A 161 13.02 -0.31 -17.63
C GLN A 161 14.26 0.42 -18.16
N GLN A 162 14.06 1.47 -18.96
CA GLN A 162 15.15 2.29 -19.48
C GLN A 162 15.91 3.01 -18.36
N GLU A 163 15.19 3.66 -17.44
CA GLU A 163 15.82 4.38 -16.33
C GLU A 163 16.45 3.42 -15.32
N LEU A 164 15.82 2.27 -15.05
CA LEU A 164 16.42 1.23 -14.22
C LEU A 164 17.73 0.69 -14.81
N GLN A 165 17.80 0.52 -16.13
CA GLN A 165 19.02 0.08 -16.79
C GLN A 165 20.11 1.15 -16.69
N ARG A 166 19.77 2.43 -16.86
CA ARG A 166 20.69 3.56 -16.67
C ARG A 166 21.28 3.58 -15.25
N HIS A 167 20.45 3.42 -14.23
CA HIS A 167 20.93 3.37 -12.84
C HIS A 167 21.82 2.15 -12.56
N LYS A 168 21.48 1.00 -13.16
CA LYS A 168 22.29 -0.21 -13.06
C LYS A 168 23.68 -0.01 -13.69
N ASP A 169 23.76 0.67 -14.82
CA ASP A 169 25.03 0.98 -15.49
C ASP A 169 25.87 1.98 -14.69
N GLN A 170 25.22 2.86 -13.93
CA GLN A 170 25.87 3.78 -12.97
C GLN A 170 26.25 3.10 -11.63
N GLY A 171 25.95 1.80 -11.46
CA GLY A 171 26.24 1.06 -10.24
C GLY A 171 25.39 1.49 -9.04
N ILE A 172 24.22 2.10 -9.28
CA ILE A 172 23.33 2.58 -8.23
C ILE A 172 22.56 1.40 -7.64
N PRO A 173 22.57 1.23 -6.31
CA PRO A 173 21.89 0.12 -5.67
C PRO A 173 20.37 0.31 -5.66
N TRP A 174 19.64 -0.81 -5.69
CA TRP A 174 18.18 -0.82 -5.82
C TRP A 174 17.43 -0.03 -4.74
N TYR A 175 17.99 0.08 -3.53
CA TYR A 175 17.35 0.78 -2.41
C TYR A 175 17.43 2.31 -2.53
N GLU A 176 18.41 2.84 -3.26
CA GLU A 176 18.44 4.27 -3.62
C GLU A 176 17.38 4.55 -4.69
N ILE A 177 17.20 3.63 -5.63
CA ILE A 177 16.19 3.72 -6.69
C ILE A 177 14.78 3.69 -6.08
N HIS A 178 14.49 2.73 -5.21
CA HIS A 178 13.17 2.58 -4.59
C HIS A 178 13.18 3.10 -3.15
N ARG A 179 13.76 4.28 -2.93
CA ARG A 179 14.01 4.79 -1.56
C ARG A 179 12.72 4.98 -0.77
N ILE A 180 11.69 5.56 -1.38
CA ILE A 180 10.39 5.79 -0.74
C ILE A 180 9.75 4.43 -0.38
N GLU A 181 9.74 3.48 -1.30
CA GLU A 181 9.24 2.12 -1.02
C GLU A 181 10.06 1.43 0.05
N HIS A 182 11.38 1.59 0.05
CA HIS A 182 12.26 0.97 1.04
C HIS A 182 11.99 1.50 2.44
N LEU A 183 11.90 2.82 2.62
CA LEU A 183 11.58 3.43 3.91
C LEU A 183 10.23 2.96 4.43
N ARG A 184 9.22 2.91 3.55
CA ARG A 184 7.90 2.39 3.92
C ARG A 184 7.93 0.89 4.22
N GLU A 185 8.73 0.09 3.53
CA GLU A 185 8.95 -1.34 3.82
C GLU A 185 9.60 -1.54 5.20
N GLU A 186 10.54 -0.68 5.59
CA GLU A 186 11.14 -0.70 6.94
C GLU A 186 10.15 -0.31 8.03
N GLU A 187 9.37 0.75 7.81
CA GLU A 187 8.39 1.25 8.79
C GLU A 187 7.19 0.32 8.95
N ALA A 188 6.73 -0.28 7.87
CA ALA A 188 5.60 -1.20 7.86
C ALA A 188 6.00 -2.67 8.13
N ASP A 189 7.30 -2.95 8.33
CA ASP A 189 7.89 -4.29 8.50
C ASP A 189 7.39 -5.31 7.46
N GLU A 190 7.24 -4.86 6.21
CA GLU A 190 6.66 -5.64 5.12
C GLU A 190 7.24 -5.27 3.76
N SER A 191 7.41 -6.26 2.88
CA SER A 191 7.82 -6.00 1.51
C SER A 191 6.72 -5.32 0.72
N LEU A 192 6.98 -4.12 0.23
CA LEU A 192 6.10 -3.41 -0.69
C LEU A 192 6.36 -3.84 -2.14
N ASP A 193 5.29 -3.85 -2.92
CA ASP A 193 5.37 -4.15 -4.35
C ASP A 193 6.05 -2.98 -5.06
N ARG A 194 7.09 -3.29 -5.84
CA ARG A 194 7.85 -2.31 -6.63
C ARG A 194 7.30 -2.32 -8.05
N PHE A 195 7.04 -1.14 -8.59
CA PHE A 195 6.35 -1.03 -9.86
C PHE A 195 7.33 -0.68 -10.97
N VAL A 196 7.43 -1.57 -11.95
CA VAL A 196 8.31 -1.44 -13.10
C VAL A 196 7.51 -1.69 -14.37
N PHE A 197 7.65 -0.82 -15.37
CA PHE A 197 7.02 -1.01 -16.67
C PHE A 197 8.07 -1.08 -17.79
N ALA A 198 7.81 -1.95 -18.76
CA ALA A 198 8.58 -2.04 -20.00
C ALA A 198 8.06 -1.06 -21.06
N ASP A 199 6.75 -0.82 -21.05
CA ASP A 199 6.01 -0.10 -22.07
C ASP A 199 5.06 0.92 -21.42
N GLU A 200 4.95 2.09 -22.04
CA GLU A 200 4.22 3.22 -21.48
C GLU A 200 2.71 2.97 -21.45
N ASP A 201 2.16 2.27 -22.44
CA ASP A 201 0.72 1.97 -22.48
C ASP A 201 0.32 1.01 -21.35
N HIS A 202 1.17 0.03 -21.05
CA HIS A 202 1.00 -0.83 -19.88
C HIS A 202 1.09 -0.02 -18.58
N ALA A 203 2.04 0.92 -18.48
CA ALA A 203 2.21 1.77 -17.31
C ALA A 203 0.96 2.62 -17.04
N VAL A 204 0.39 3.22 -18.09
CA VAL A 204 -0.82 4.03 -18.02
C VAL A 204 -2.02 3.18 -17.60
N SER A 205 -2.22 2.02 -18.22
CA SER A 205 -3.34 1.13 -17.91
C SER A 205 -3.28 0.67 -16.44
N ASP A 206 -2.09 0.29 -15.98
CA ASP A 206 -1.85 -0.15 -14.60
C ASP A 206 -1.98 1.01 -13.59
N THR A 207 -1.57 2.22 -13.97
CA THR A 207 -1.81 3.45 -13.17
C THR A 207 -3.31 3.66 -12.97
N LEU A 208 -4.10 3.62 -14.04
CA LEU A 208 -5.54 3.86 -13.95
C LEU A 208 -6.23 2.77 -13.13
N THR A 209 -5.83 1.50 -13.27
CA THR A 209 -6.36 0.41 -12.45
C THR A 209 -6.03 0.61 -10.97
N TRP A 210 -4.78 0.98 -10.66
CA TRP A 210 -4.37 1.34 -9.30
C TRP A 210 -5.19 2.50 -8.73
N LEU A 211 -5.49 3.52 -9.54
CA LEU A 211 -6.31 4.66 -9.12
C LEU A 211 -7.76 4.27 -8.82
N GLU A 212 -8.37 3.43 -9.66
CA GLU A 212 -9.73 2.93 -9.44
C GLU A 212 -9.83 2.11 -8.14
N ASP A 213 -8.75 1.43 -7.79
CA ASP A 213 -8.63 0.61 -6.60
C ASP A 213 -8.35 1.45 -5.32
N GLU A 214 -7.43 2.41 -5.38
CA GLU A 214 -7.00 3.24 -4.24
C GLU A 214 -7.98 4.37 -3.91
N VAL A 215 -8.45 5.10 -4.93
CA VAL A 215 -9.25 6.32 -4.75
C VAL A 215 -10.74 6.00 -4.69
N GLY A 216 -11.14 4.82 -5.16
CA GLY A 216 -12.51 4.34 -5.13
C GLY A 216 -13.41 5.06 -6.14
N VAL A 217 -14.06 4.28 -6.99
CA VAL A 217 -15.16 4.79 -7.81
C VAL A 217 -16.31 5.17 -6.87
N THR A 218 -16.60 6.46 -6.71
CA THR A 218 -17.93 6.91 -6.26
C THR A 218 -18.90 6.67 -7.43
N GLY A 219 -19.17 5.40 -7.71
CA GLY A 219 -19.90 4.93 -8.89
C GLY A 219 -21.16 4.17 -8.54
N GLU A 220 -21.78 4.47 -7.40
CA GLU A 220 -23.22 4.28 -7.28
C GLU A 220 -23.85 5.66 -7.46
N SER A 221 -24.70 5.77 -8.48
CA SER A 221 -25.44 6.97 -8.86
C SER A 221 -26.06 7.63 -7.63
N VAL A 222 -25.51 8.77 -7.21
CA VAL A 222 -26.18 9.62 -6.23
C VAL A 222 -27.36 10.27 -6.95
N PRO A 223 -28.61 10.10 -6.51
CA PRO A 223 -29.76 10.74 -7.15
C PRO A 223 -29.63 12.26 -7.12
N ALA A 224 -30.10 12.91 -8.17
CA ALA A 224 -29.96 14.35 -8.45
C ALA A 224 -30.52 15.30 -7.36
N SER A 225 -31.12 14.77 -6.29
CA SER A 225 -31.70 15.55 -5.19
C SER A 225 -30.70 15.97 -4.11
N VAL A 226 -29.42 15.54 -4.16
CA VAL A 226 -28.41 15.87 -3.13
C VAL A 226 -27.42 16.96 -3.60
N GLN A 227 -27.56 17.47 -4.83
CA GLN A 227 -26.68 18.49 -5.39
C GLN A 227 -26.95 19.91 -4.88
N SER A 228 -28.11 20.18 -4.27
CA SER A 228 -28.46 21.55 -3.82
C SER A 228 -27.90 21.94 -2.46
N ASP A 229 -27.57 20.98 -1.59
CA ASP A 229 -27.26 21.30 -0.18
C ASP A 229 -25.76 21.35 0.14
N ALA A 230 -24.89 20.87 -0.75
CA ALA A 230 -23.44 20.87 -0.53
C ALA A 230 -22.79 22.24 -0.75
N SER A 231 -23.42 23.13 -1.53
CA SER A 231 -22.88 24.45 -1.85
C SER A 231 -23.19 25.53 -0.79
N ALA A 232 -24.12 25.27 0.13
CA ALA A 232 -24.58 26.25 1.13
C ALA A 232 -23.87 26.14 2.49
N LEU A 233 -23.15 25.05 2.77
CA LEU A 233 -22.57 24.79 4.11
C LEU A 233 -21.08 25.14 4.26
N ILE A 234 -20.45 25.72 3.23
CA ILE A 234 -19.04 26.17 3.27
C ILE A 234 -18.93 27.69 3.47
N ALA A 235 -20.07 28.40 3.50
CA ALA A 235 -20.11 29.85 3.61
C ALA A 235 -20.90 30.33 4.84
N SER A 236 -20.45 29.96 6.05
CA SER A 236 -20.64 30.80 7.26
C SER A 236 -19.94 30.19 8.48
N ASP A 237 -18.92 30.90 8.94
CA ASP A 237 -18.60 31.23 10.34
C ASP A 237 -18.29 30.15 11.39
N ASN A 238 -17.03 30.24 11.86
CA ASN A 238 -16.66 30.11 13.26
C ASN A 238 -17.39 31.18 14.08
N VAL A 239 -18.37 30.81 14.92
CA VAL A 239 -18.62 31.41 16.24
C VAL A 239 -19.37 30.39 17.12
N ASP A 240 -18.80 30.09 18.28
CA ASP A 240 -19.36 29.58 19.54
C ASP A 240 -20.56 28.60 19.54
N LEU A 241 -20.31 27.38 20.04
CA LEU A 241 -21.34 26.49 20.57
C LEU A 241 -20.94 26.01 21.99
N PHE A 242 -21.44 26.73 22.99
CA PHE A 242 -21.63 26.26 24.37
C PHE A 242 -23.11 26.50 24.74
N ASP A 243 -23.65 25.64 25.62
CA ASP A 243 -25.05 25.44 26.06
C ASP A 243 -25.97 24.79 25.02
N ASP A 244 -26.71 23.70 25.26
CA ASP A 244 -27.22 23.13 26.51
C ASP A 244 -27.34 21.59 26.42
N ILE A 245 -26.98 20.91 27.51
CA ILE A 245 -27.37 19.52 27.81
C ILE A 245 -28.41 19.58 28.93
N GLN A 246 -29.61 19.08 28.66
CA GLN A 246 -30.58 18.42 29.55
C GLN A 246 -31.71 17.92 28.61
N ASP A 247 -32.17 16.67 28.65
CA ASP A 247 -32.82 16.03 29.78
C ASP A 247 -32.89 14.49 29.61
N VAL A 248 -33.07 13.83 30.74
CA VAL A 248 -32.95 12.40 31.05
C VAL A 248 -34.31 11.69 30.86
N GLY A 249 -34.28 10.38 30.63
CA GLY A 249 -35.51 9.56 30.69
C GLY A 249 -35.24 8.05 30.62
N ASP A 250 -35.10 7.45 31.80
CA ASP A 250 -35.00 6.02 32.12
C ASP A 250 -36.12 5.14 31.56
N HIS A 251 -35.84 3.85 31.32
CA HIS A 251 -36.56 2.73 31.98
C HIS A 251 -35.85 1.37 31.75
N ASP A 252 -35.44 0.78 32.87
CA ASP A 252 -35.17 -0.65 33.08
C ASP A 252 -36.49 -1.46 33.12
N ASP A 253 -36.45 -2.75 32.75
CA ASP A 253 -37.17 -3.83 33.47
C ASP A 253 -36.73 -5.24 33.03
N HIS A 254 -35.82 -5.81 33.82
CA HIS A 254 -35.81 -7.13 34.50
C HIS A 254 -36.80 -8.28 34.14
N LEU A 255 -36.29 -9.50 33.85
CA LEU A 255 -36.39 -10.81 34.60
C LEU A 255 -37.17 -11.85 33.75
N ASP A 256 -37.02 -13.20 33.78
CA ASP A 256 -36.56 -14.15 34.79
C ASP A 256 -36.27 -15.57 34.19
N GLU A 257 -35.72 -16.45 35.04
CA GLU A 257 -35.16 -17.80 34.86
C GLU A 257 -36.12 -19.04 34.81
N ALA A 258 -35.56 -20.17 34.32
CA ALA A 258 -35.59 -21.56 34.85
C ALA A 258 -36.57 -22.68 34.38
N SER A 259 -36.01 -23.91 34.52
CA SER A 259 -36.56 -25.31 34.58
C SER A 259 -36.77 -26.06 33.25
N SER A 260 -36.02 -27.12 32.88
CA SER A 260 -35.80 -28.50 33.42
C SER A 260 -36.86 -29.51 33.00
N GLU A 261 -36.48 -30.59 32.31
CA GLU A 261 -36.84 -32.00 32.61
C GLU A 261 -36.29 -32.97 31.56
N SER A 262 -36.05 -34.20 32.00
CA SER A 262 -35.40 -35.33 31.32
C SER A 262 -36.33 -36.54 31.35
N ASP A 263 -36.36 -37.37 30.31
CA ASP A 263 -37.00 -38.69 30.37
C ASP A 263 -36.25 -39.72 29.50
N GLN A 264 -36.13 -40.95 30.02
CA GLN A 264 -35.42 -42.10 29.44
C GLN A 264 -36.43 -43.19 29.07
N LEU A 265 -36.19 -43.91 27.98
CA LEU A 265 -36.81 -45.23 27.76
C LEU A 265 -35.87 -46.17 27.01
N GLU A 266 -35.79 -47.39 27.54
CA GLU A 266 -34.89 -48.48 27.22
C GLU A 266 -35.75 -49.67 26.76
N THR A 267 -35.45 -50.36 25.64
CA THR A 267 -35.98 -51.72 25.36
C THR A 267 -35.13 -52.50 24.33
N GLN A 268 -34.46 -53.54 24.84
CA GLN A 268 -34.23 -54.92 24.35
C GLN A 268 -33.63 -55.24 22.96
N GLU A 269 -32.53 -56.02 22.99
CA GLU A 269 -32.18 -57.07 22.01
C GLU A 269 -31.59 -58.30 22.73
N GLU A 270 -31.88 -59.49 22.22
CA GLU A 270 -31.35 -60.83 22.56
C GLU A 270 -31.58 -61.71 21.28
N PRO A 271 -30.92 -62.88 21.06
CA PRO A 271 -29.57 -63.31 21.46
C PRO A 271 -28.87 -64.31 20.48
N ILE A 272 -27.70 -64.81 20.90
CA ILE A 272 -27.05 -66.14 20.66
C ILE A 272 -25.79 -66.23 19.75
N ASP A 273 -24.78 -66.84 20.38
CA ASP A 273 -23.36 -67.19 20.11
C ASP A 273 -23.18 -68.47 19.23
N PRO A 274 -21.98 -68.92 18.77
CA PRO A 274 -20.99 -69.59 19.66
C PRO A 274 -19.47 -69.49 19.33
N SER A 275 -18.69 -69.42 20.42
CA SER A 275 -17.47 -70.18 20.80
C SER A 275 -16.09 -70.05 20.10
N ASP A 276 -15.12 -69.65 20.94
CA ASP A 276 -13.80 -70.24 21.30
C ASP A 276 -12.67 -70.48 20.28
N GLY A 277 -11.46 -69.97 20.63
CA GLY A 277 -10.18 -70.43 20.08
C GLY A 277 -8.94 -69.54 20.36
N ASP A 278 -8.30 -69.79 21.50
CA ASP A 278 -6.85 -69.71 21.81
C ASP A 278 -6.00 -68.41 21.82
N ALA A 279 -5.09 -68.44 22.79
CA ALA A 279 -4.25 -67.38 23.33
C ALA A 279 -2.99 -67.03 22.52
N ALA A 280 -2.59 -65.75 22.55
CA ALA A 280 -1.18 -65.33 22.63
C ALA A 280 -1.04 -63.83 22.97
N ALA A 281 -0.15 -63.53 23.92
CA ALA A 281 0.18 -62.20 24.44
C ALA A 281 0.65 -61.20 23.36
N THR A 282 0.26 -59.92 23.47
CA THR A 282 1.03 -58.75 22.97
C THR A 282 0.48 -57.44 23.53
N THR A 283 1.30 -56.78 24.36
CA THR A 283 1.45 -55.34 24.63
C THR A 283 0.24 -54.40 24.50
N SER A 284 -0.04 -53.68 25.59
CA SER A 284 -0.92 -52.50 25.64
C SER A 284 -0.55 -51.46 24.57
N ARG A 285 -1.32 -51.42 23.49
CA ARG A 285 -1.28 -50.34 22.49
C ARG A 285 -2.27 -49.27 22.93
N ALA A 286 -1.73 -48.15 23.41
CA ALA A 286 -2.49 -46.91 23.60
C ALA A 286 -3.38 -46.64 22.38
N SER A 287 -4.61 -46.21 22.64
CA SER A 287 -5.59 -45.79 21.63
C SER A 287 -4.94 -44.88 20.59
N ARG A 288 -4.81 -45.39 19.36
CA ARG A 288 -4.27 -44.62 18.24
C ARG A 288 -5.34 -43.60 17.85
N ALA A 289 -5.15 -42.34 18.25
CA ALA A 289 -5.96 -41.23 17.79
C ALA A 289 -6.13 -41.29 16.26
N ALA A 290 -7.36 -41.05 15.79
CA ALA A 290 -7.71 -41.05 14.37
C ALA A 290 -6.69 -40.24 13.55
N PRO A 291 -6.36 -40.64 12.31
CA PRO A 291 -5.47 -39.86 11.46
C PRO A 291 -6.06 -38.46 11.30
N LYS A 292 -5.32 -37.45 11.74
CA LYS A 292 -5.75 -36.05 11.70
C LYS A 292 -5.77 -35.59 10.24
N THR A 293 -6.94 -35.67 9.62
CA THR A 293 -7.18 -35.30 8.21
C THR A 293 -7.32 -33.79 8.07
N LEU A 294 -6.86 -33.25 6.94
CA LEU A 294 -7.05 -31.84 6.61
C LEU A 294 -8.55 -31.52 6.47
N PRO A 295 -8.97 -30.27 6.74
CA PRO A 295 -10.38 -29.90 6.71
C PRO A 295 -10.99 -30.10 5.30
N ALA A 296 -12.27 -30.45 5.22
CA ALA A 296 -12.93 -30.73 3.92
C ALA A 296 -12.80 -29.55 2.94
N TRP A 297 -13.06 -28.32 3.43
CA TRP A 297 -12.92 -27.09 2.65
C TRP A 297 -11.49 -26.84 2.14
N PHE A 298 -10.47 -27.36 2.85
CA PHE A 298 -9.07 -27.22 2.45
C PHE A 298 -8.75 -28.12 1.24
N ASN A 299 -9.33 -29.32 1.19
CA ASN A 299 -9.11 -30.28 0.10
C ASN A 299 -9.97 -29.98 -1.14
N GLU A 300 -11.13 -29.35 -0.95
CA GLU A 300 -12.05 -28.98 -2.03
C GLU A 300 -11.61 -27.73 -2.79
N GLY A 301 -10.93 -26.80 -2.11
CA GLY A 301 -10.38 -25.58 -2.72
C GLY A 301 -8.91 -25.68 -3.10
N SER A 302 -8.39 -24.62 -3.74
CA SER A 302 -6.98 -24.49 -4.13
C SER A 302 -6.10 -23.95 -2.99
N TYR A 303 -6.22 -24.52 -1.79
CA TYR A 303 -5.48 -24.07 -0.61
C TYR A 303 -4.11 -24.75 -0.53
N VAL A 304 -3.06 -23.93 -0.41
CA VAL A 304 -1.68 -24.42 -0.25
C VAL A 304 -1.03 -23.68 0.90
N LEU A 305 -0.48 -24.43 1.85
CA LEU A 305 0.35 -23.85 2.90
C LEU A 305 1.66 -23.36 2.30
N GLN A 306 2.00 -22.10 2.56
CA GLN A 306 3.23 -21.45 2.12
C GLN A 306 4.08 -21.06 3.34
N PRO A 307 4.88 -21.98 3.91
CA PRO A 307 5.63 -21.72 5.15
C PRO A 307 6.65 -20.58 5.06
N HIS A 308 7.03 -20.18 3.84
CA HIS A 308 8.01 -19.11 3.58
C HIS A 308 7.36 -17.76 3.28
N SER A 309 6.04 -17.70 3.08
CA SER A 309 5.31 -16.47 2.79
C SER A 309 4.82 -15.83 4.10
N ARG A 310 5.34 -14.65 4.44
CA ARG A 310 4.87 -13.86 5.60
C ARG A 310 3.57 -13.09 5.29
N LYS A 311 3.33 -12.82 4.01
CA LYS A 311 2.19 -12.05 3.49
C LYS A 311 0.95 -12.94 3.37
N TYR A 312 1.11 -14.14 2.81
CA TYR A 312 0.06 -15.14 2.62
C TYR A 312 0.55 -16.53 3.03
N PRO A 313 0.57 -16.86 4.33
CA PRO A 313 1.02 -18.17 4.81
C PRO A 313 0.10 -19.32 4.35
N LEU A 314 -1.14 -19.02 3.97
CA LEU A 314 -2.05 -19.92 3.27
C LEU A 314 -2.57 -19.25 1.99
N THR A 315 -2.43 -19.91 0.84
CA THR A 315 -3.06 -19.45 -0.41
C THR A 315 -4.58 -19.46 -0.23
N LEU A 316 -5.24 -18.35 -0.57
CA LEU A 316 -6.68 -18.25 -0.52
C LEU A 316 -7.29 -18.64 -1.88
N ASP A 317 -8.39 -19.39 -1.85
CA ASP A 317 -9.23 -19.62 -3.02
C ASP A 317 -10.29 -18.52 -3.10
N GLU A 318 -10.20 -17.64 -4.10
CA GLU A 318 -11.12 -16.51 -4.26
C GLU A 318 -12.58 -16.97 -4.47
N ARG A 319 -12.82 -18.20 -4.94
CA ARG A 319 -14.18 -18.76 -5.10
C ARG A 319 -14.90 -18.99 -3.77
N HIS A 320 -14.13 -19.12 -2.69
CA HIS A 320 -14.65 -19.34 -1.34
C HIS A 320 -14.71 -18.05 -0.51
N LEU A 321 -14.37 -16.91 -1.11
CA LEU A 321 -14.40 -15.60 -0.46
C LEU A 321 -15.57 -14.78 -0.98
N THR A 322 -16.31 -14.17 -0.06
CA THR A 322 -17.29 -13.13 -0.34
C THR A 322 -16.77 -11.82 0.23
N GLU A 323 -16.62 -10.83 -0.64
CA GLU A 323 -16.13 -9.51 -0.31
C GLU A 323 -17.28 -8.50 -0.33
N SER A 324 -17.37 -7.69 0.72
CA SER A 324 -18.32 -6.59 0.82
C SER A 324 -17.64 -5.33 1.36
N PHE A 325 -18.10 -4.16 0.90
CA PHE A 325 -17.60 -2.87 1.35
C PHE A 325 -18.65 -2.23 2.24
N ILE A 326 -18.27 -1.93 3.48
CA ILE A 326 -19.15 -1.32 4.47
C ILE A 326 -18.65 0.08 4.80
N ARG A 327 -19.54 0.92 5.32
CA ARG A 327 -19.13 2.23 5.85
C ARG A 327 -18.30 2.01 7.10
N GLY A 328 -17.27 2.83 7.27
CA GLY A 328 -16.46 2.78 8.48
C GLY A 328 -17.26 3.26 9.69
N SER A 329 -16.90 2.76 10.87
CA SER A 329 -17.45 3.25 12.13
C SER A 329 -16.30 3.67 13.05
N GLY A 330 -16.40 4.84 13.71
CA GLY A 330 -15.39 5.34 14.64
C GLY A 330 -15.20 6.86 14.62
N PRO A 331 -14.40 7.42 15.55
CA PRO A 331 -14.23 8.86 15.78
C PRO A 331 -13.32 9.55 14.75
N GLY A 332 -13.60 9.42 13.46
CA GLY A 332 -12.80 10.06 12.41
C GLY A 332 -13.63 10.80 11.38
N GLY A 333 -14.09 12.00 11.74
CA GLY A 333 -14.56 13.02 10.82
C GLY A 333 -15.65 12.62 9.81
N GLN A 334 -15.94 13.53 8.87
CA GLN A 334 -16.98 13.31 7.86
C GLN A 334 -16.61 12.23 6.84
N ALA A 335 -15.32 11.92 6.67
CA ALA A 335 -14.83 10.99 5.65
C ALA A 335 -15.12 9.52 5.98
N ILE A 336 -14.99 9.10 7.25
CA ILE A 336 -15.24 7.69 7.65
C ILE A 336 -16.71 7.30 7.48
N ASN A 337 -17.62 8.26 7.74
CA ASN A 337 -19.06 8.02 7.65
C ASN A 337 -19.59 8.09 6.20
N LYS A 338 -18.86 8.75 5.30
CA LYS A 338 -19.27 8.95 3.89
C LYS A 338 -18.65 7.93 2.92
N LEU A 339 -17.41 7.47 3.15
CA LEU A 339 -16.74 6.55 2.24
C LEU A 339 -16.82 5.08 2.71
N SER A 340 -17.22 4.17 1.81
CA SER A 340 -17.25 2.70 2.02
C SER A 340 -15.85 2.07 1.90
N THR A 341 -14.91 2.58 2.70
CA THR A 341 -13.50 2.13 2.70
C THR A 341 -13.24 0.91 3.58
N ASN A 342 -14.18 0.56 4.46
CA ASN A 342 -14.05 -0.61 5.33
C ASN A 342 -14.38 -1.88 4.54
N VAL A 343 -13.43 -2.82 4.51
CA VAL A 343 -13.58 -4.08 3.78
C VAL A 343 -14.00 -5.18 4.75
N GLN A 344 -15.11 -5.84 4.44
CA GLN A 344 -15.55 -7.06 5.10
C GLN A 344 -15.33 -8.25 4.15
N LEU A 345 -14.56 -9.22 4.61
CA LEU A 345 -14.22 -10.42 3.87
C LEU A 345 -14.74 -11.64 4.63
N VAL A 346 -15.54 -12.47 3.97
CA VAL A 346 -16.13 -13.68 4.55
C VAL A 346 -15.63 -14.90 3.79
N HIS A 347 -15.08 -15.87 4.51
CA HIS A 347 -14.76 -17.18 3.97
C HIS A 347 -15.98 -18.10 4.11
N VAL A 348 -16.64 -18.39 3.00
CA VAL A 348 -17.93 -19.11 2.96
C VAL A 348 -17.86 -20.49 3.63
N PRO A 349 -16.85 -21.35 3.37
CA PRO A 349 -16.81 -22.69 3.94
C PRO A 349 -16.62 -22.74 5.46
N THR A 350 -15.93 -21.76 6.05
CA THR A 350 -15.69 -21.71 7.51
C THR A 350 -16.55 -20.68 8.23
N SER A 351 -17.35 -19.90 7.48
CA SER A 351 -18.07 -18.71 7.98
C SER A 351 -17.18 -17.70 8.72
N THR A 352 -15.86 -17.73 8.49
CA THR A 352 -14.92 -16.80 9.13
C THR A 352 -15.08 -15.42 8.51
N ARG A 353 -15.27 -14.41 9.35
CA ARG A 353 -15.43 -13.01 8.93
C ARG A 353 -14.25 -12.18 9.40
N VAL A 354 -13.70 -11.38 8.50
CA VAL A 354 -12.61 -10.44 8.76
C VAL A 354 -13.07 -9.05 8.32
N THR A 355 -12.88 -8.05 9.17
CA THR A 355 -13.09 -6.64 8.81
C THR A 355 -11.75 -5.90 8.84
N CYS A 356 -11.59 -4.92 7.95
CA CYS A 356 -10.38 -4.11 7.86
C CYS A 356 -10.71 -2.66 7.50
N GLN A 357 -10.35 -1.75 8.40
CA GLN A 357 -10.54 -0.30 8.29
C GLN A 357 -9.25 0.44 8.73
N GLU A 358 -8.09 -0.15 8.48
CA GLU A 358 -6.80 0.39 8.96
C GLU A 358 -6.37 1.67 8.24
N THR A 359 -6.80 1.83 6.99
CA THR A 359 -6.40 2.95 6.14
C THR A 359 -7.60 3.63 5.50
N ARG A 360 -7.39 4.83 4.95
CA ARG A 360 -8.39 5.52 4.12
C ARG A 360 -8.54 4.93 2.71
N SER A 361 -7.67 3.98 2.33
CA SER A 361 -7.66 3.34 1.02
C SER A 361 -8.41 2.00 1.04
N ARG A 362 -9.33 1.82 0.08
CA ARG A 362 -10.11 0.60 -0.07
C ARG A 362 -9.24 -0.57 -0.51
N LEU A 363 -8.38 -0.41 -1.52
CA LEU A 363 -7.48 -1.47 -1.99
C LEU A 363 -6.54 -1.93 -0.89
N ARG A 364 -6.00 -0.97 -0.14
CA ARG A 364 -5.08 -1.30 0.93
C ARG A 364 -5.78 -2.09 2.04
N ASN A 365 -6.99 -1.67 2.42
CA ASN A 365 -7.82 -2.42 3.35
C ASN A 365 -8.21 -3.81 2.80
N ARG A 366 -8.43 -3.93 1.49
CA ARG A 366 -8.75 -5.17 0.78
C ARG A 366 -7.60 -6.17 0.81
N GLU A 367 -6.39 -5.69 0.58
CA GLU A 367 -5.16 -6.48 0.68
C GLU A 367 -4.92 -6.93 2.12
N LEU A 368 -5.04 -6.01 3.08
CA LEU A 368 -4.90 -6.30 4.51
C LEU A 368 -5.95 -7.32 5.00
N ALA A 369 -7.20 -7.21 4.54
CA ALA A 369 -8.26 -8.16 4.86
C ALA A 369 -7.93 -9.58 4.36
N ARG A 370 -7.43 -9.73 3.12
CA ARG A 370 -6.98 -11.04 2.60
C ARG A 370 -5.80 -11.59 3.38
N ARG A 371 -4.81 -10.76 3.71
CA ARG A 371 -3.65 -11.18 4.52
C ARG A 371 -4.08 -11.66 5.90
N ARG A 372 -5.00 -10.95 6.56
CA ARG A 372 -5.61 -11.34 7.85
C ARG A 372 -6.37 -12.66 7.72
N MET A 373 -7.20 -12.82 6.68
CA MET A 373 -7.93 -14.06 6.40
C MET A 373 -6.98 -15.24 6.20
N SER A 374 -5.90 -15.07 5.45
CA SER A 374 -4.87 -16.10 5.23
C SER A 374 -4.27 -16.61 6.54
N ARG A 375 -3.94 -15.70 7.47
CA ARG A 375 -3.43 -16.06 8.81
C ARG A 375 -4.46 -16.80 9.65
N ILE A 376 -5.70 -16.31 9.68
CA ILE A 376 -6.77 -16.93 10.47
C ILE A 376 -7.08 -18.34 9.96
N LEU A 377 -7.16 -18.53 8.64
CA LEU A 377 -7.39 -19.85 8.06
C LEU A 377 -6.21 -20.80 8.27
N GLU A 378 -4.97 -20.29 8.22
CA GLU A 378 -3.79 -21.07 8.60
C GLU A 378 -3.91 -21.57 10.05
N ASP A 379 -4.23 -20.68 10.99
CA ASP A 379 -4.39 -21.03 12.40
C ASP A 379 -5.53 -22.04 12.60
N LEU A 380 -6.63 -21.91 11.87
CA LEU A 380 -7.76 -22.83 11.92
C LEU A 380 -7.38 -24.23 11.45
N VAL A 381 -6.60 -24.34 10.36
CA VAL A 381 -6.03 -25.61 9.89
C VAL A 381 -5.06 -26.19 10.93
N ARG A 382 -4.21 -25.36 11.54
CA ARG A 382 -3.25 -25.78 12.58
C ARG A 382 -3.94 -26.29 13.84
N GLN A 383 -5.04 -25.68 14.24
CA GLN A 383 -5.85 -26.09 15.39
C GLN A 383 -6.53 -27.43 15.14
N GLN A 384 -7.13 -27.64 13.96
CA GLN A 384 -7.83 -28.89 13.63
C GLN A 384 -6.88 -30.07 13.42
N VAL A 385 -5.67 -29.82 12.92
CA VAL A 385 -4.60 -30.84 12.81
C VAL A 385 -3.89 -31.06 14.15
N GLY A 386 -4.31 -30.35 15.22
CA GLY A 386 -3.86 -30.50 16.59
C GLY A 386 -2.35 -30.36 16.74
N GLY A 387 -1.89 -29.12 16.88
CA GLY A 387 -0.58 -28.68 17.38
C GLY A 387 0.57 -29.70 17.33
N SER A 388 1.56 -29.43 16.47
CA SER A 388 2.88 -30.08 16.42
C SER A 388 2.96 -31.53 15.93
N SER A 389 3.57 -31.77 14.75
CA SER A 389 4.26 -33.06 14.50
C SER A 389 5.31 -33.06 13.38
N ARG A 390 5.16 -32.31 12.27
CA ARG A 390 6.16 -32.35 11.18
C ARG A 390 6.53 -30.99 10.61
N ILE A 391 5.52 -30.17 10.32
CA ILE A 391 5.70 -28.84 9.71
C ILE A 391 6.43 -27.91 10.68
N GLU A 392 6.05 -27.89 11.95
CA GLU A 392 6.72 -27.08 12.98
C GLU A 392 8.18 -27.48 13.24
N ARG A 393 8.49 -28.79 13.24
CA ARG A 393 9.87 -29.27 13.40
C ARG A 393 10.73 -28.88 12.19
N GLU A 394 10.16 -28.95 10.99
CA GLU A 394 10.84 -28.52 9.77
C GLU A 394 11.04 -26.99 9.75
N VAL A 395 10.03 -26.22 10.17
CA VAL A 395 10.10 -24.76 10.27
C VAL A 395 11.14 -24.33 11.32
N GLU A 396 11.15 -24.95 12.50
CA GLU A 396 12.09 -24.66 13.59
C GLU A 396 13.54 -25.04 13.23
N THR A 397 13.74 -26.20 12.59
CA THR A 397 15.07 -26.61 12.09
C THR A 397 15.56 -25.72 10.96
N GLN A 398 14.68 -25.27 10.06
CA GLN A 398 15.02 -24.29 9.04
C GLN A 398 15.32 -22.91 9.63
N ARG A 399 14.59 -22.47 10.67
CA ARG A 399 14.88 -21.24 11.43
C ARG A 399 16.27 -21.28 12.05
N LYS A 400 16.61 -22.37 12.76
CA LYS A 400 17.95 -22.56 13.37
C LYS A 400 19.06 -22.64 12.33
N ARG A 401 18.83 -23.32 11.20
CA ARG A 401 19.79 -23.39 10.07
C ARG A 401 20.06 -22.02 9.45
N LYS A 402 19.03 -21.20 9.22
CA LYS A 402 19.17 -19.85 8.65
C LYS A 402 19.84 -18.89 9.63
N ALA A 403 19.49 -18.93 10.92
CA ALA A 403 20.14 -18.14 11.97
C ALA A 403 21.65 -18.45 12.08
N ASN A 404 22.01 -19.74 12.05
CA ASN A 404 23.40 -20.18 12.08
C ASN A 404 24.17 -19.80 10.79
N LYS A 405 23.53 -19.84 9.62
CA LYS A 405 24.12 -19.39 8.34
C LYS A 405 24.42 -17.88 8.37
N LYS A 406 23.49 -17.06 8.89
CA LYS A 406 23.66 -15.60 9.05
C LYS A 406 24.79 -15.28 10.03
N LYS A 407 24.86 -15.99 11.17
CA LYS A 407 25.95 -15.84 12.17
C LYS A 407 27.32 -16.23 11.59
N LYS A 408 27.40 -17.32 10.82
CA LYS A 408 28.62 -17.77 10.15
C LYS A 408 29.07 -16.82 9.03
N GLN A 409 28.13 -16.31 8.23
CA GLN A 409 28.43 -15.28 7.21
C GLN A 409 28.90 -13.97 7.85
N GLY A 410 28.25 -13.52 8.93
CA GLY A 410 28.66 -12.34 9.68
C GLY A 410 30.06 -12.49 10.28
N LYS A 411 30.39 -13.66 10.86
CA LYS A 411 31.74 -13.96 11.36
C LYS A 411 32.78 -13.91 10.23
N ARG A 412 32.51 -14.57 9.10
CA ARG A 412 33.40 -14.54 7.92
C ARG A 412 33.57 -13.15 7.32
N ARG A 413 32.52 -12.31 7.35
CA ARG A 413 32.59 -10.92 6.89
C ARG A 413 33.51 -10.10 7.80
N ARG A 414 33.33 -10.22 9.12
CA ARG A 414 34.20 -9.56 10.12
C ARG A 414 35.65 -10.03 10.04
N GLU A 415 35.87 -11.32 9.76
CA GLU A 415 37.20 -11.91 9.59
C GLU A 415 37.88 -11.38 8.32
N ARG A 416 37.16 -11.33 7.19
CA ARG A 416 37.65 -10.68 5.96
C ARG A 416 37.86 -9.17 6.10
N GLU A 417 37.03 -8.49 6.87
CA GLU A 417 37.19 -7.07 7.19
C GLU A 417 38.44 -6.85 8.06
N ARG A 418 38.73 -7.74 9.01
CA ARG A 418 39.97 -7.72 9.81
C ARG A 418 41.21 -8.04 8.98
N GLU A 419 41.17 -9.09 8.16
CA GLU A 419 42.27 -9.45 7.25
C GLU A 419 42.57 -8.31 6.25
N LYS A 420 41.53 -7.62 5.75
CA LYS A 420 41.69 -6.43 4.90
C LYS A 420 42.26 -5.23 5.67
N ALA A 421 41.89 -5.05 6.93
CA ALA A 421 42.44 -3.99 7.78
C ALA A 421 43.91 -4.24 8.15
N GLU A 422 44.28 -5.50 8.39
CA GLU A 422 45.67 -5.92 8.66
C GLU A 422 46.54 -5.87 7.39
N ALA A 423 45.99 -6.24 6.23
CA ALA A 423 46.69 -6.09 4.94
C ALA A 423 46.83 -4.61 4.52
N GLY A 424 45.90 -3.75 4.91
CA GLY A 424 45.93 -2.31 4.63
C GLY A 424 46.89 -1.50 5.52
N THR A 425 47.38 -2.06 6.63
CA THR A 425 48.32 -1.40 7.55
C THR A 425 49.79 -1.78 7.33
N GLY A 426 50.08 -2.69 6.38
CA GLY A 426 51.44 -3.13 6.04
C GLY A 426 52.13 -2.37 4.88
N ALA A 427 51.45 -1.44 4.21
CA ALA A 427 52.00 -0.69 3.06
C ALA A 427 52.11 0.80 3.38
N GLY A 428 52.97 1.16 4.35
CA GLY A 428 53.11 2.57 4.74
C GLY A 428 54.06 2.84 5.90
N ALA A 429 55.29 2.30 5.86
CA ALA A 429 56.41 2.81 6.68
C ALA A 429 57.73 2.49 5.96
N GLY A 430 58.45 3.55 5.54
CA GLY A 430 59.72 3.48 4.79
C GLY A 430 60.93 2.99 5.61
N PRO A 431 62.19 3.22 5.15
CA PRO A 431 62.67 4.60 5.09
C PRO A 431 63.60 4.94 3.93
N ALA A 432 63.75 6.26 3.75
CA ALA A 432 64.83 6.91 3.02
C ALA A 432 66.21 6.47 3.52
N GLN A 433 67.17 6.29 2.59
CA GLN A 433 68.60 6.34 2.91
C GLN A 433 69.36 7.21 1.91
N HIS A 434 70.22 8.03 2.52
CA HIS A 434 71.17 8.99 1.97
C HIS A 434 72.28 8.37 1.12
N GLN A 435 72.80 9.19 0.20
CA GLN A 435 74.20 9.35 -0.28
C GLN A 435 75.25 8.30 0.13
N ALA A 436 76.00 7.78 -0.86
CA ALA A 436 77.42 8.11 -1.08
C ALA A 436 78.03 7.17 -2.15
N ASP A 437 78.44 7.72 -3.29
CA ASP A 437 79.78 7.67 -3.92
C ASP A 437 79.71 8.04 -5.41
#